data_AF-A0A6A6PRN2-F1
#
_entry.id   AF-A0A6A6PRN2-F1
#
_cell.length_a   1.000
_cell.length_b   1.000
_cell.length_c   1.000
_cell.angle_alpha   90.00
_cell.angle_beta   90.00
_cell.angle_gamma   90.00
#
_symmetry.space_group_name_H-M   'P 1'
#
loop_
_entity.id
_entity.type
_entity.pdbx_description
1 polymer ?
#
loop_
_entity_poly.entity_id
_entity_poly.type
_entity_poly.pdbx_seq_one_letter_code
_entity_poly.pdbx_strand_id
1 'polypeptide(L)'
;MSTRARAGKFQKAKRGGGRQFSKGLRPLDADGVEKSMWAEPTADGDEDDTSEEDSEEDSGPEPAAKPAQEDMTREQRRAAAKARKEAAIKKKQGGAQVGDLPSSSEESEDDDMPANPNHSAAARKQAAKPVEPPSEAAAAPAKKKQPEDMSQLSRREREALQQQQSKERYQKLHAEGKTEEARADLERLKLVRQQREEAAARKDAEKQEKELVEKEKQEQMERMERQAKMKAARGGRGAKKGGKA
;
A
#
# COMPACT_ATOMS: atom_id res chain seq x y z
N MET A 1 -27.15 -67.13 -40.22
CA MET A 1 -27.48 -66.31 -39.04
C MET A 1 -26.58 -65.10 -39.04
N SER A 2 -27.14 -63.92 -39.30
CA SER A 2 -26.42 -62.65 -39.48
C SER A 2 -26.17 -61.99 -38.12
N THR A 3 -24.91 -61.73 -37.76
CA THR A 3 -24.53 -60.90 -36.61
C THR A 3 -23.78 -59.66 -37.08
N ARG A 4 -24.43 -58.87 -37.94
CA ARG A 4 -23.99 -57.52 -38.30
C ARG A 4 -24.80 -56.51 -37.48
N ALA A 5 -24.44 -56.28 -36.22
CA ALA A 5 -25.11 -55.26 -35.40
C ALA A 5 -24.21 -54.68 -34.30
N ARG A 6 -24.24 -53.34 -34.22
CA ARG A 6 -23.69 -52.43 -33.18
C ARG A 6 -22.26 -51.86 -33.33
N ALA A 7 -21.87 -51.45 -34.54
CA ALA A 7 -20.79 -50.48 -34.73
C ALA A 7 -21.31 -49.11 -35.23
N GLY A 8 -22.39 -48.56 -34.64
CA GLY A 8 -23.12 -47.44 -35.26
C GLY A 8 -23.66 -46.31 -34.39
N LYS A 9 -23.50 -46.31 -33.05
CA LYS A 9 -24.01 -45.18 -32.23
C LYS A 9 -23.34 -44.91 -30.88
N PHE A 10 -22.34 -45.69 -30.48
CA PHE A 10 -21.68 -45.54 -29.17
C PHE A 10 -20.20 -45.11 -29.23
N GLN A 11 -19.62 -44.99 -30.42
CA GLN A 11 -18.27 -44.45 -30.62
C GLN A 11 -18.38 -43.01 -31.13
N LYS A 12 -18.93 -42.10 -30.32
CA LYS A 12 -18.81 -40.66 -30.60
C LYS A 12 -17.33 -40.31 -30.42
N ALA A 13 -16.73 -39.63 -31.40
CA ALA A 13 -15.40 -39.07 -31.23
C ALA A 13 -15.40 -38.20 -29.96
N LYS A 14 -14.64 -38.63 -28.96
CA LYS A 14 -14.52 -37.93 -27.68
C LYS A 14 -13.73 -36.65 -27.98
N ARG A 15 -14.44 -35.59 -28.40
CA ARG A 15 -13.85 -34.30 -28.72
C ARG A 15 -13.14 -33.84 -27.45
N GLY A 16 -11.80 -33.75 -27.54
CA GLY A 16 -10.90 -33.69 -26.40
C GLY A 16 -11.38 -32.76 -25.30
N GLY A 17 -11.35 -33.27 -24.06
CA GLY A 17 -11.68 -32.49 -22.88
C GLY A 17 -10.85 -31.20 -22.87
N GLY A 18 -11.52 -30.07 -22.63
CA GLY A 18 -10.92 -28.75 -22.72
C GLY A 18 -9.63 -28.65 -21.91
N ARG A 19 -8.59 -28.07 -22.52
CA ARG A 19 -7.30 -27.80 -21.88
C ARG A 19 -7.56 -26.96 -20.62
N GLN A 20 -7.15 -27.47 -19.46
CA GLN A 20 -7.34 -26.82 -18.18
C GLN A 20 -6.16 -25.88 -17.96
N PHE A 21 -6.26 -24.65 -18.45
CA PHE A 21 -5.22 -23.64 -18.25
C PHE A 21 -5.16 -23.13 -16.80
N SER A 22 -6.14 -23.46 -15.97
CA SER A 22 -6.22 -23.08 -14.56
C SER A 22 -5.64 -24.09 -13.58
N LYS A 23 -5.31 -25.31 -14.03
CA LYS A 23 -4.74 -26.37 -13.18
C LYS A 23 -3.21 -26.29 -13.27
N GLY A 24 -2.57 -25.90 -12.17
CA GLY A 24 -1.10 -25.79 -12.07
C GLY A 24 -0.50 -24.42 -12.40
N LEU A 25 -1.28 -23.34 -12.38
CA LEU A 25 -0.74 -21.97 -12.49
C LEU A 25 -0.02 -21.50 -11.22
N ARG A 26 -0.27 -22.16 -10.08
CA ARG A 26 0.38 -21.85 -8.82
C ARG A 26 1.75 -22.53 -8.78
N PRO A 27 2.81 -21.84 -8.32
CA PRO A 27 4.10 -22.48 -8.11
C PRO A 27 3.92 -23.65 -7.13
N LEU A 28 4.45 -24.81 -7.46
CA LEU A 28 4.45 -25.99 -6.60
C LEU A 28 5.83 -26.15 -5.98
N ASP A 29 5.87 -26.60 -4.73
CA ASP A 29 7.11 -26.99 -4.06
C ASP A 29 7.59 -28.38 -4.53
N ALA A 30 8.80 -28.79 -4.14
CA ALA A 30 9.37 -30.10 -4.51
C ALA A 30 8.45 -31.29 -4.17
N ASP A 31 7.63 -31.14 -3.13
CA ASP A 31 6.63 -32.14 -2.70
C ASP A 31 5.26 -32.01 -3.38
N GLY A 32 5.13 -31.12 -4.37
CA GLY A 32 3.90 -30.94 -5.15
C GLY A 32 2.78 -30.18 -4.42
N VAL A 33 3.08 -29.55 -3.29
CA VAL A 33 2.16 -28.70 -2.51
C VAL A 33 2.08 -27.31 -3.13
N GLU A 34 0.88 -26.71 -3.17
CA GLU A 34 0.67 -25.38 -3.76
C GLU A 34 1.33 -24.28 -2.93
N LYS A 35 2.38 -23.65 -3.47
CA LYS A 35 3.05 -22.50 -2.86
C LYS A 35 2.24 -21.23 -3.11
N SER A 36 2.00 -20.47 -2.04
CA SER A 36 1.36 -19.16 -2.14
C SER A 36 2.24 -18.18 -2.92
N MET A 37 1.65 -17.37 -3.80
CA MET A 37 2.34 -16.34 -4.59
C MET A 37 3.05 -15.26 -3.75
N TRP A 38 2.79 -15.23 -2.45
CA TRP A 38 3.36 -14.29 -1.48
C TRP A 38 4.25 -14.96 -0.44
N ALA A 39 4.53 -16.27 -0.58
CA ALA A 39 5.46 -16.97 0.29
C ALA A 39 6.90 -16.48 0.04
N GLU A 40 7.72 -16.39 1.09
CA GLU A 40 9.14 -16.10 0.95
C GLU A 40 9.82 -17.20 0.11
N PRO A 41 10.73 -16.85 -0.81
CA PRO A 41 11.40 -17.85 -1.64
C PRO A 41 12.28 -18.73 -0.76
N THR A 42 11.86 -19.97 -0.53
CA THR A 42 12.76 -21.01 -0.01
C THR A 42 13.69 -21.38 -1.16
N ALA A 43 14.99 -21.16 -0.94
CA ALA A 43 16.01 -21.63 -1.86
C ALA A 43 16.09 -23.15 -1.69
N ASP A 44 15.44 -23.91 -2.57
CA ASP A 44 15.59 -25.35 -2.60
C ASP A 44 16.99 -25.70 -3.12
N GLY A 45 17.78 -26.19 -2.18
CA GLY A 45 19.16 -26.63 -2.31
C GLY A 45 19.62 -27.11 -0.94
N ASP A 46 18.97 -28.20 -0.48
CA ASP A 46 19.47 -29.26 0.42
C ASP A 46 20.28 -28.81 1.64
N GLU A 47 19.71 -28.88 2.86
CA GLU A 47 20.21 -29.60 4.07
C GLU A 47 19.09 -29.57 5.16
N ASP A 48 18.49 -30.74 5.45
CA ASP A 48 17.86 -31.25 6.70
C ASP A 48 17.97 -30.37 8.00
N ASP A 49 17.04 -30.26 8.96
CA ASP A 49 16.18 -31.29 9.58
C ASP A 49 15.18 -30.66 10.61
N THR A 50 14.04 -31.34 10.80
CA THR A 50 13.01 -31.31 11.87
C THR A 50 12.16 -30.05 12.18
N SER A 51 10.86 -30.23 11.95
CA SER A 51 9.76 -29.62 12.69
C SER A 51 9.09 -30.76 13.46
N GLU A 52 8.89 -30.65 14.78
CA GLU A 52 7.76 -31.22 15.52
C GLU A 52 7.69 -30.55 16.90
N GLU A 53 6.47 -30.26 17.33
CA GLU A 53 6.08 -29.94 18.70
C GLU A 53 5.95 -31.25 19.46
N ASP A 54 6.67 -31.47 20.57
CA ASP A 54 6.20 -32.38 21.64
C ASP A 54 6.98 -32.22 22.96
N SER A 55 6.40 -32.77 24.03
CA SER A 55 6.69 -32.62 25.45
C SER A 55 7.76 -33.59 25.96
N GLU A 56 8.22 -33.35 27.19
CA GLU A 56 8.93 -34.26 28.11
C GLU A 56 10.40 -34.69 27.84
N GLU A 57 11.26 -34.35 28.82
CA GLU A 57 12.35 -35.13 29.48
C GLU A 57 13.23 -36.14 28.69
N ASP A 58 14.56 -35.91 28.63
CA ASP A 58 15.66 -36.80 29.12
C ASP A 58 17.08 -36.37 28.62
N SER A 59 18.11 -36.76 29.38
CA SER A 59 19.51 -36.33 29.47
C SER A 59 20.49 -36.59 28.29
N GLY A 60 21.23 -35.54 27.88
CA GLY A 60 22.67 -35.45 27.44
C GLY A 60 23.28 -36.41 26.39
N PRO A 61 24.59 -36.31 26.02
CA PRO A 61 25.49 -35.16 25.83
C PRO A 61 26.17 -35.10 24.40
N GLU A 62 26.78 -33.95 24.09
CA GLU A 62 27.76 -33.55 23.02
C GLU A 62 28.76 -34.65 22.49
N PRO A 63 29.46 -34.53 21.32
CA PRO A 63 30.04 -33.27 20.75
C PRO A 63 30.23 -33.14 19.19
N ALA A 64 30.44 -31.90 18.68
CA ALA A 64 31.60 -31.50 17.81
C ALA A 64 31.40 -30.25 16.88
N ALA A 65 31.93 -29.11 17.33
CA ALA A 65 32.77 -28.09 16.66
C ALA A 65 32.40 -27.42 15.29
N LYS A 66 31.89 -26.17 15.34
CA LYS A 66 32.07 -25.07 14.35
C LYS A 66 32.14 -23.70 15.10
N PRO A 67 32.73 -22.64 14.52
CA PRO A 67 33.50 -21.62 15.25
C PRO A 67 32.64 -20.59 16.00
N ALA A 68 33.19 -20.12 17.11
CA ALA A 68 32.65 -19.17 18.09
C ALA A 68 31.83 -18.02 17.47
N GLN A 69 30.50 -18.19 17.47
CA GLN A 69 29.57 -17.07 17.48
C GLN A 69 29.29 -16.78 18.95
N GLU A 70 29.62 -15.56 19.37
CA GLU A 70 29.24 -15.01 20.66
C GLU A 70 27.76 -15.38 20.93
N ASP A 71 27.48 -16.00 22.08
CA ASP A 71 26.15 -16.40 22.53
C ASP A 71 25.31 -15.17 22.84
N MET A 72 24.97 -14.43 21.78
CA MET A 72 24.11 -13.27 21.86
C MET A 72 22.75 -13.78 22.30
N THR A 73 22.28 -13.25 23.43
CA THR A 73 21.00 -13.64 24.02
C THR A 73 19.88 -13.46 22.98
N ARG A 74 18.77 -14.19 23.13
CA ARG A 74 17.64 -14.15 22.17
C ARG A 74 17.17 -12.71 21.88
N GLU A 75 17.31 -11.82 22.84
CA GLU A 75 17.02 -10.39 22.71
C GLU A 75 18.05 -9.65 21.86
N GLN A 76 19.33 -9.93 22.03
CA GLN A 76 20.41 -9.36 21.21
C GLN A 76 20.31 -9.83 19.75
N ARG A 77 19.92 -11.10 19.50
CA ARG A 77 19.64 -11.59 18.14
C ARG A 77 18.45 -10.87 17.51
N ARG A 78 17.37 -10.64 18.27
CA ARG A 78 16.20 -9.87 17.82
C ARG A 78 16.55 -8.40 17.55
N ALA A 79 17.37 -7.78 18.40
CA ALA A 79 17.82 -6.41 18.22
C ALA A 79 18.72 -6.27 16.98
N ALA A 80 19.66 -7.20 16.76
CA ALA A 80 20.50 -7.21 15.56
C ALA A 80 19.68 -7.43 14.28
N ALA A 81 18.68 -8.30 14.31
CA ALA A 81 17.76 -8.50 13.18
C ALA A 81 16.91 -7.25 12.89
N LYS A 82 16.42 -6.56 13.92
CA LYS A 82 15.70 -5.28 13.78
C LYS A 82 16.61 -4.18 13.23
N ALA A 83 17.83 -4.05 13.75
CA ALA A 83 18.81 -3.08 13.27
C ALA A 83 19.18 -3.31 11.79
N ARG A 84 19.33 -4.57 11.36
CA ARG A 84 19.56 -4.91 9.94
C ARG A 84 18.36 -4.55 9.06
N LYS A 85 17.14 -4.79 9.53
CA LYS A 85 15.90 -4.40 8.81
C LYS A 85 15.76 -2.88 8.70
N GLU A 86 16.01 -2.15 9.79
CA GLU A 86 15.96 -0.69 9.81
C GLU A 86 17.05 -0.05 8.95
N ALA A 87 18.26 -0.62 8.92
CA ALA A 87 19.32 -0.18 8.02
C ALA A 87 18.96 -0.41 6.54
N ALA A 88 18.31 -1.52 6.21
CA ALA A 88 17.82 -1.79 4.87
C ALA A 88 16.68 -0.84 4.45
N ILE A 89 15.76 -0.53 5.37
CA ILE A 89 14.69 0.45 5.15
C ILE A 89 15.29 1.85 4.96
N LYS A 90 16.28 2.25 5.76
CA LYS A 90 16.95 3.54 5.64
C LYS A 90 17.76 3.65 4.34
N LYS A 91 18.38 2.57 3.87
CA LYS A 91 19.04 2.53 2.55
C LYS A 91 18.05 2.63 1.39
N LYS A 92 16.82 2.12 1.56
CA LYS A 92 15.72 2.28 0.60
C LYS A 92 15.02 3.64 0.68
N GLN A 93 15.03 4.29 1.85
CA GLN A 93 14.49 5.64 2.06
C GLN A 93 15.49 6.76 1.76
N GLY A 94 16.79 6.45 1.67
CA GLY A 94 17.78 7.29 1.00
C GLY A 94 17.46 7.30 -0.49
N GLY A 95 16.50 8.14 -0.88
CA GLY A 95 16.04 8.26 -2.26
C GLY A 95 17.21 8.50 -3.20
N ALA A 96 17.18 7.78 -4.33
CA ALA A 96 17.94 8.16 -5.50
C ALA A 96 17.76 9.67 -5.72
N GLN A 97 18.86 10.40 -5.76
CA GLN A 97 18.84 11.81 -6.06
C GLN A 97 18.18 12.02 -7.43
N VAL A 98 17.35 13.06 -7.54
CA VAL A 98 16.58 13.44 -8.75
C VAL A 98 17.55 13.98 -9.83
N GLY A 99 18.46 13.14 -10.31
CA GLY A 99 19.53 13.53 -11.22
C GLY A 99 20.47 12.40 -11.68
N ASP A 100 20.29 11.17 -11.19
CA ASP A 100 21.06 9.99 -11.64
C ASP A 100 20.21 9.00 -12.45
N LEU A 101 19.27 9.53 -13.25
CA LEU A 101 18.72 8.78 -14.38
C LEU A 101 19.54 9.16 -15.61
N PRO A 102 20.14 8.21 -16.34
CA PRO A 102 20.68 8.52 -17.65
C PRO A 102 19.54 9.05 -18.52
N SER A 103 19.79 10.18 -19.17
CA SER A 103 18.92 10.76 -20.18
C SER A 103 18.74 9.78 -21.35
N SER A 104 17.77 8.87 -21.25
CA SER A 104 17.31 8.05 -22.37
C SER A 104 16.31 8.85 -23.19
N SER A 105 16.84 9.87 -23.86
CA SER A 105 16.26 10.40 -25.09
C SER A 105 16.64 9.42 -26.20
N GLU A 106 15.92 8.31 -26.30
CA GLU A 106 15.90 7.48 -27.50
C GLU A 106 14.45 7.11 -27.79
N GLU A 107 14.00 7.66 -28.91
CA GLU A 107 12.90 7.20 -29.74
C GLU A 107 12.86 5.67 -29.76
N SER A 108 11.77 5.08 -29.32
CA SER A 108 11.54 3.64 -29.47
C SER A 108 10.10 3.43 -29.92
N GLU A 109 10.00 3.09 -31.20
CA GLU A 109 8.84 2.61 -31.92
C GLU A 109 8.22 1.42 -31.17
N ASP A 110 7.13 1.65 -30.44
CA ASP A 110 6.31 0.61 -29.79
C ASP A 110 5.00 0.42 -30.56
N ASP A 111 5.10 0.13 -31.86
CA ASP A 111 3.97 -0.13 -32.76
C ASP A 111 3.71 -1.64 -33.01
N ASP A 112 4.46 -2.53 -32.35
CA ASP A 112 4.38 -3.99 -32.58
C ASP A 112 3.91 -4.82 -31.35
N MET A 113 3.44 -4.16 -30.29
CA MET A 113 2.80 -4.83 -29.15
C MET A 113 1.27 -4.83 -29.31
N PRO A 114 0.57 -5.96 -29.04
CA PRO A 114 -0.88 -6.00 -29.16
C PRO A 114 -1.50 -4.98 -28.20
N ALA A 115 -2.18 -3.98 -28.76
CA ALA A 115 -2.77 -2.88 -28.02
C ALA A 115 -3.61 -3.39 -26.84
N ASN A 116 -3.21 -3.01 -25.63
CA ASN A 116 -3.94 -3.34 -24.42
C ASN A 116 -5.39 -2.83 -24.56
N PRO A 117 -6.41 -3.70 -24.48
CA PRO A 117 -7.80 -3.34 -24.75
C PRO A 117 -8.31 -2.21 -23.84
N ASN A 118 -7.73 -2.04 -22.64
CA ASN A 118 -8.07 -0.97 -21.71
C ASN A 118 -7.40 0.38 -22.02
N HIS A 119 -6.35 0.42 -22.85
CA HIS A 119 -5.70 1.65 -23.28
C HIS A 119 -6.07 2.08 -24.70
N SER A 120 -6.87 1.26 -25.40
CA SER A 120 -7.37 1.56 -26.74
C SER A 120 -8.26 2.81 -26.78
N ALA A 121 -8.30 3.49 -27.93
CA ALA A 121 -9.19 4.63 -28.16
C ALA A 121 -10.68 4.26 -28.01
N ALA A 122 -11.05 2.98 -28.19
CA ALA A 122 -12.40 2.49 -27.98
C ALA A 122 -12.80 2.47 -26.49
N ALA A 123 -11.89 2.07 -25.59
CA ALA A 123 -12.11 2.13 -24.15
C ALA A 123 -12.26 3.58 -23.66
N ARG A 124 -11.42 4.49 -24.17
CA ARG A 124 -11.55 5.94 -23.88
C ARG A 124 -12.89 6.51 -24.36
N LYS A 125 -13.41 6.06 -25.50
CA LYS A 125 -14.73 6.45 -26.01
C LYS A 125 -15.91 5.89 -25.19
N GLN A 126 -15.74 4.79 -24.46
CA GLN A 126 -16.78 4.31 -23.54
C GLN A 126 -16.78 5.08 -22.22
N ALA A 127 -15.60 5.47 -21.71
CA ALA A 127 -15.48 6.31 -20.51
C ALA A 127 -15.86 7.78 -20.75
N ALA A 128 -15.71 8.28 -21.98
CA ALA A 128 -16.09 9.64 -22.37
C ALA A 128 -17.57 9.82 -22.74
N LYS A 129 -18.36 8.73 -22.78
CA LYS A 129 -19.81 8.86 -22.84
C LYS A 129 -20.28 9.29 -21.45
N PRO A 130 -20.85 10.49 -21.29
CA PRO A 130 -21.45 10.86 -20.02
C PRO A 130 -22.53 9.82 -19.72
N VAL A 131 -22.36 9.10 -18.63
CA VAL A 131 -23.46 8.37 -18.01
C VAL A 131 -24.39 9.45 -17.51
N GLU A 132 -25.35 9.83 -18.35
CA GLU A 132 -26.48 10.62 -17.90
C GLU A 132 -27.07 9.86 -16.71
N PRO A 133 -27.30 10.51 -15.54
CA PRO A 133 -28.15 9.91 -14.53
C PRO A 133 -29.48 9.58 -15.23
N PRO A 134 -30.18 8.49 -14.88
CA PRO A 134 -31.43 8.15 -15.54
C PRO A 134 -32.39 9.33 -15.42
N SER A 135 -32.42 10.17 -16.45
CA SER A 135 -33.29 11.32 -16.53
C SER A 135 -34.65 10.76 -16.86
N GLU A 136 -35.57 10.98 -15.93
CA GLU A 136 -37.01 10.94 -16.15
C GLU A 136 -37.38 11.79 -17.37
N ALA A 137 -37.23 11.26 -18.58
CA ALA A 137 -37.56 11.98 -19.81
C ALA A 137 -37.92 11.04 -20.96
N ALA A 138 -38.74 10.03 -20.67
CA ALA A 138 -39.65 9.42 -21.63
C ALA A 138 -40.90 8.89 -20.92
N ALA A 139 -41.46 9.70 -20.01
CA ALA A 139 -42.81 9.51 -19.52
C ALA A 139 -43.60 10.78 -19.84
N ALA A 140 -44.60 10.63 -20.70
CA ALA A 140 -45.72 11.56 -20.85
C ALA A 140 -46.21 12.06 -19.47
N PRO A 141 -46.84 13.25 -19.35
CA PRO A 141 -47.17 13.86 -18.07
C PRO A 141 -48.16 12.97 -17.30
N ALA A 142 -47.61 12.07 -16.49
CA ALA A 142 -48.37 11.23 -15.60
C ALA A 142 -48.88 12.15 -14.49
N LYS A 143 -50.17 12.40 -14.56
CA LYS A 143 -50.99 12.99 -13.50
C LYS A 143 -50.45 12.56 -12.14
N LYS A 144 -50.24 13.55 -11.25
CA LYS A 144 -49.92 13.37 -9.83
C LYS A 144 -50.74 12.18 -9.31
N LYS A 145 -50.08 11.02 -9.15
CA LYS A 145 -50.70 9.88 -8.51
C LYS A 145 -50.92 10.31 -7.07
N GLN A 146 -52.18 10.37 -6.68
CA GLN A 146 -52.58 10.49 -5.29
C GLN A 146 -51.83 9.44 -4.47
N PRO A 147 -51.55 9.69 -3.17
CA PRO A 147 -50.93 8.67 -2.33
C PRO A 147 -51.78 7.40 -2.46
N GLU A 148 -51.21 6.35 -3.06
CA GLU A 148 -51.84 5.04 -3.16
C GLU A 148 -52.37 4.71 -1.76
N ASP A 149 -53.69 4.55 -1.63
CA ASP A 149 -54.33 4.38 -0.33
C ASP A 149 -53.69 3.17 0.37
N MET A 150 -52.84 3.45 1.36
CA MET A 150 -52.08 2.44 2.12
C MET A 150 -53.00 1.40 2.77
N SER A 151 -54.32 1.69 2.83
CA SER A 151 -55.39 0.82 3.31
C SER A 151 -55.81 -0.29 2.33
N GLN A 152 -55.41 -0.23 1.05
CA GLN A 152 -55.73 -1.27 0.05
C GLN A 152 -54.57 -2.25 -0.21
N LEU A 153 -53.35 -1.93 0.24
CA LEU A 153 -52.18 -2.79 0.08
C LEU A 153 -52.30 -4.05 0.93
N SER A 154 -51.86 -5.18 0.36
CA SER A 154 -51.87 -6.47 1.07
C SER A 154 -50.97 -6.39 2.31
N ARG A 155 -51.24 -7.18 3.35
CA ARG A 155 -50.44 -7.19 4.59
C ARG A 155 -48.93 -7.37 4.30
N ARG A 156 -48.61 -8.18 3.28
CA ARG A 156 -47.26 -8.43 2.80
C ARG A 156 -46.63 -7.22 2.12
N GLU A 157 -47.41 -6.46 1.36
CA GLU A 157 -46.95 -5.21 0.73
C GLU A 157 -46.71 -4.11 1.77
N ARG A 158 -47.56 -4.01 2.80
CA ARG A 158 -47.34 -3.05 3.89
C ARG A 158 -46.08 -3.34 4.66
N GLU A 159 -45.83 -4.61 5.00
CA GLU A 159 -44.60 -5.02 5.67
C GLU A 159 -43.37 -4.80 4.78
N ALA A 160 -43.47 -5.04 3.47
CA ALA A 160 -42.39 -4.76 2.53
C ALA A 160 -42.06 -3.26 2.44
N LEU A 161 -43.07 -2.39 2.34
CA LEU A 161 -42.87 -0.93 2.34
C LEU A 161 -42.30 -0.43 3.66
N GLN A 162 -42.78 -0.96 4.80
CA GLN A 162 -42.24 -0.60 6.11
C GLN A 162 -40.77 -1.02 6.26
N GLN A 163 -40.41 -2.20 5.74
CA GLN A 163 -39.02 -2.66 5.70
C GLN A 163 -38.14 -1.81 4.77
N GLN A 164 -38.67 -1.33 3.65
CA GLN A 164 -37.95 -0.40 2.78
C GLN A 164 -37.72 0.94 3.50
N GLN A 165 -38.77 1.50 4.10
CA GLN A 165 -38.67 2.75 4.86
C GLN A 165 -37.73 2.64 6.06
N SER A 166 -37.70 1.51 6.77
CA SER A 166 -36.77 1.32 7.89
C SER A 166 -35.32 1.22 7.43
N LYS A 167 -35.07 0.53 6.31
CA LYS A 167 -33.75 0.46 5.67
C LYS A 167 -33.29 1.85 5.20
N GLU A 168 -34.16 2.62 4.55
CA GLU A 168 -33.86 3.99 4.14
C GLU A 168 -33.56 4.89 5.33
N ARG A 169 -34.34 4.79 6.42
CA ARG A 169 -34.08 5.53 7.66
C ARG A 169 -32.75 5.15 8.28
N TYR A 170 -32.43 3.85 8.33
CA TYR A 170 -31.15 3.38 8.83
C TYR A 170 -29.98 3.90 7.98
N GLN A 171 -30.08 3.79 6.64
CA GLN A 171 -29.07 4.33 5.72
C GLN A 171 -28.90 5.84 5.89
N LYS A 172 -30.01 6.58 6.06
CA LYS A 172 -29.98 8.00 6.33
C LYS A 172 -29.28 8.33 7.65
N LEU A 173 -29.62 7.62 8.73
CA LEU A 173 -28.96 7.80 10.04
C LEU A 173 -27.48 7.39 10.00
N HIS A 174 -27.12 6.39 9.21
CA HIS A 174 -25.75 5.95 9.03
C HIS A 174 -24.95 6.99 8.25
N ALA A 175 -25.52 7.53 7.16
CA ALA A 175 -24.93 8.64 6.41
C ALA A 175 -24.80 9.92 7.26
N GLU A 176 -25.75 10.18 8.15
CA GLU A 176 -25.66 11.27 9.14
C GLU A 176 -24.63 10.99 10.26
N GLY A 177 -24.02 9.81 10.29
CA GLY A 177 -23.04 9.44 11.32
C GLY A 177 -23.66 9.15 12.69
N LYS A 178 -24.98 8.92 12.76
CA LYS A 178 -25.71 8.74 14.02
C LYS A 178 -25.78 7.30 14.50
N THR A 179 -25.58 6.32 13.62
CA THR A 179 -25.44 4.91 14.00
C THR A 179 -24.13 4.68 14.73
N GLU A 180 -24.09 3.72 15.65
CA GLU A 180 -22.90 3.40 16.46
C GLU A 180 -21.68 3.07 15.58
N GLU A 181 -21.87 2.32 14.50
CA GLU A 181 -20.82 2.00 13.52
C GLU A 181 -20.22 3.27 12.89
N ALA A 182 -21.06 4.13 12.33
CA ALA A 182 -20.61 5.39 11.72
C ALA A 182 -19.97 6.35 12.75
N ARG A 183 -20.43 6.33 14.02
CA ARG A 183 -19.78 7.09 15.09
C ARG A 183 -18.38 6.56 15.37
N ALA A 184 -18.22 5.25 15.48
CA ALA A 184 -16.92 4.62 15.69
C ALA A 184 -15.95 4.91 14.53
N ASP A 185 -16.43 4.88 13.29
CA ASP A 185 -15.62 5.25 12.13
C ASP A 185 -15.21 6.73 12.14
N LEU A 186 -16.13 7.63 12.51
CA LEU A 186 -15.81 9.05 12.68
C LEU A 186 -14.82 9.28 13.82
N GLU A 187 -14.94 8.56 14.93
CA GLU A 187 -13.99 8.61 16.06
C GLU A 187 -12.61 8.12 15.65
N ARG A 188 -12.54 7.01 14.91
CA ARG A 188 -11.28 6.52 14.32
C ARG A 188 -10.66 7.58 13.40
N LEU A 189 -11.45 8.22 12.54
CA LEU A 189 -10.97 9.29 11.67
C LEU A 189 -10.52 10.53 12.46
N LYS A 190 -11.21 10.90 13.54
CA LYS A 190 -10.80 11.99 14.44
C LYS A 190 -9.46 11.69 15.10
N LEU A 191 -9.24 10.47 15.60
CA LEU A 191 -7.95 10.07 16.17
C LEU A 191 -6.81 10.21 15.15
N VAL A 192 -7.04 9.81 13.88
CA VAL A 192 -6.04 9.98 12.82
C VAL A 192 -5.78 11.47 12.52
N ARG A 193 -6.83 12.31 12.50
CA ARG A 193 -6.66 13.76 12.33
C ARG A 193 -5.86 14.37 13.48
N GLN A 194 -6.19 14.02 14.72
CA GLN A 194 -5.45 14.45 15.91
C GLN A 194 -3.98 14.04 15.83
N GLN A 195 -3.68 12.79 15.49
CA GLN A 195 -2.30 12.34 15.32
C GLN A 195 -1.55 13.09 14.22
N ARG A 196 -2.23 13.43 13.11
CA ARG A 196 -1.63 14.23 12.03
C ARG A 196 -1.39 15.67 12.46
N GLU A 197 -2.33 16.27 13.17
CA GLU A 197 -2.24 17.63 13.69
C GLU A 197 -1.14 17.72 14.76
N GLU A 198 -1.06 16.77 15.69
CA GLU A 198 0.02 16.69 16.66
C GLU A 198 1.38 16.48 16.00
N ALA A 199 1.47 15.62 14.98
CA ALA A 199 2.71 15.43 14.23
C ALA A 199 3.10 16.68 13.43
N ALA A 200 2.13 17.40 12.85
CA ALA A 200 2.38 18.67 12.17
C ALA A 200 2.83 19.75 13.16
N ALA A 201 2.13 19.89 14.29
CA ALA A 201 2.47 20.82 15.35
C ALA A 201 3.87 20.55 15.94
N ARG A 202 4.22 19.28 16.17
CA ARG A 202 5.59 18.90 16.60
C ARG A 202 6.64 19.27 15.57
N LYS A 203 6.37 19.01 14.29
CA LYS A 203 7.29 19.40 13.19
C LYS A 203 7.43 20.91 13.09
N ASP A 204 6.36 21.66 13.25
CA ASP A 204 6.40 23.11 13.15
C ASP A 204 7.07 23.75 14.38
N ALA A 205 6.88 23.19 15.57
CA ALA A 205 7.64 23.57 16.77
C ALA A 205 9.14 23.28 16.60
N GLU A 206 9.51 22.08 16.12
CA GLU A 206 10.92 21.73 15.87
C GLU A 206 11.55 22.64 14.80
N LYS A 207 10.81 23.01 13.75
CA LYS A 207 11.29 23.98 12.76
C LYS A 207 11.50 25.36 13.38
N GLN A 208 10.56 25.84 14.20
CA GLN A 208 10.69 27.14 14.85
C GLN A 208 11.89 27.19 15.80
N GLU A 209 12.13 26.14 16.59
CA GLU A 209 13.32 26.02 17.44
C GLU A 209 14.60 26.01 16.60
N LYS A 210 14.64 25.25 15.50
CA LYS A 210 15.78 25.25 14.58
C LYS A 210 16.02 26.62 13.96
N GLU A 211 14.98 27.30 13.51
CA GLU A 211 15.09 28.65 12.96
C GLU A 211 15.60 29.67 13.98
N LEU A 212 15.19 29.57 15.25
CA LEU A 212 15.72 30.43 16.32
C LEU A 212 17.20 30.14 16.57
N VAL A 213 17.59 28.86 16.67
CA VAL A 213 18.99 28.46 16.83
C VAL A 213 19.84 28.87 15.63
N GLU A 214 19.31 28.76 14.41
CA GLU A 214 19.99 29.20 13.20
C GLU A 214 20.13 30.71 13.15
N LYS A 215 19.10 31.48 13.54
CA LYS A 215 19.17 32.94 13.67
C LYS A 215 20.21 33.35 14.71
N GLU A 216 20.22 32.73 15.89
CA GLU A 216 21.23 32.99 16.91
C GLU A 216 22.64 32.67 16.42
N LYS A 217 22.84 31.56 15.71
CA LYS A 217 24.13 31.21 15.09
C LYS A 217 24.53 32.21 14.01
N GLN A 218 23.60 32.63 13.16
CA GLN A 218 23.83 33.65 12.13
C GLN A 218 24.22 34.99 12.77
N GLU A 219 23.51 35.42 13.81
CA GLU A 219 23.84 36.65 14.55
C GLU A 219 25.20 36.57 15.26
N GLN A 220 25.55 35.41 15.84
CA GLN A 220 26.87 35.18 16.42
C GLN A 220 27.98 35.26 15.35
N MET A 221 27.77 34.63 14.19
CA MET A 221 28.70 34.69 13.06
C MET A 221 28.84 36.11 12.53
N GLU A 222 27.73 36.83 12.33
CA GLU A 222 27.75 38.25 11.93
C GLU A 222 28.49 39.12 12.94
N ARG A 223 28.28 38.89 14.25
CA ARG A 223 28.98 39.63 15.30
C ARG A 223 30.47 39.37 15.27
N MET A 224 30.89 38.12 15.06
CA MET A 224 32.29 37.74 14.91
C MET A 224 32.91 38.34 13.65
N GLU A 225 32.19 38.34 12.52
CA GLU A 225 32.62 38.98 11.28
C GLU A 225 32.77 40.50 11.45
N ARG A 226 31.81 41.17 12.10
CA ARG A 226 31.91 42.61 12.39
C ARG A 226 33.14 42.90 13.25
N GLN A 227 33.41 42.08 14.27
CA GLN A 227 34.62 42.21 15.08
C GLN A 227 35.90 41.97 14.27
N ALA A 228 35.93 40.95 13.40
CA ALA A 228 37.07 40.66 12.53
C ALA A 228 37.33 41.80 11.53
N LYS A 229 36.28 42.35 10.92
CA LYS A 229 36.34 43.53 10.03
C LYS A 229 36.90 44.74 10.76
N MET A 230 36.44 45.01 11.99
CA MET A 230 36.97 46.10 12.82
C MET A 230 38.44 45.88 13.22
N LYS A 231 38.83 44.64 13.55
CA LYS A 231 40.22 44.29 13.87
C LYS A 231 41.14 44.44 12.64
N ALA A 232 40.69 44.01 11.46
CA ALA A 232 41.44 44.17 10.21
C ALA A 232 41.62 45.66 9.84
N ALA A 233 40.56 46.47 9.96
CA ALA A 233 40.62 47.91 9.73
C ALA A 233 41.58 48.62 10.71
N ARG A 234 41.66 48.15 11.96
CA ARG A 234 42.58 48.69 12.98
C ARG A 234 44.02 48.22 12.78
N GLY A 235 44.22 46.98 12.34
CA GLY A 235 45.54 46.41 12.00
C GLY A 235 46.22 47.09 10.80
N GLY A 236 45.44 47.53 9.81
CA GLY A 236 45.97 48.25 8.64
C GLY A 236 46.49 49.67 8.94
N ARG A 237 46.10 50.27 10.07
CA ARG A 237 46.52 51.64 10.45
C ARG A 237 47.83 51.68 11.26
N GLY A 238 48.31 50.56 11.79
CA GLY A 238 49.52 50.50 12.63
C GLY A 238 50.84 50.26 11.89
N ALA A 239 50.80 49.71 10.67
CA ALA A 239 52.01 49.26 9.97
C ALA A 239 52.72 50.34 9.12
N LYS A 240 52.24 51.60 9.12
CA LYS A 240 52.77 52.69 8.27
C LYS A 240 53.56 53.78 9.01
N LYS A 241 53.94 53.57 10.28
CA LYS A 241 54.77 54.52 11.05
C LYS A 241 56.02 53.83 11.59
N GLY A 242 56.94 53.50 10.68
CA GLY A 242 58.23 52.88 11.02
C GLY A 242 59.27 53.02 9.91
N GLY A 243 59.18 54.06 9.08
CA GLY A 243 60.14 54.30 8.01
C GLY A 243 60.42 55.79 7.84
N LYS A 244 61.68 56.16 8.13
CA LYS A 244 62.34 57.47 7.95
C LYS A 244 62.11 58.52 9.04
N ALA A 245 63.07 58.63 9.95
CA ALA A 245 63.97 59.77 10.09
C ALA A 245 65.06 59.41 11.11
#